data_AF-A0A2S5EEH1-F1
#
_entry.id   AF-A0A2S5EEH1-F1
#
_cell.length_a   1.000
_cell.length_b   1.000
_cell.length_c   1.000
_cell.angle_alpha   90.00
_cell.angle_beta   90.00
_cell.angle_gamma   90.00
#
_symmetry.space_group_name_H-M   'P 1'
#
loop_
_entity.id
_entity.type
_entity.pdbx_description
1 polymer ?
#
loop_
_entity_poly.entity_id
_entity_poly.type
_entity_poly.pdbx_seq_one_letter_code
_entity_poly.pdbx_strand_id
1 'polypeptide(L)'
;MKLWGGRFKEKIAEDMEIFNSSINVDIRLLPYDIEASLAHAKGLKKAKIITDEEFEQIERALREIKEEKFEEIPMVEDVHTLVEQMLVEKIGDVGKKIHTARSRNDQIATDERLYLRNEILKIIDLLGQLNAVLLELSKKHKNKIMPGYTHMQRAQPITFSHHLLAYMEMFKRDIERLKDSLKRVNVLVLGSGALAGTSYDIDRMYVASLLDFKEVSLNSIDGVSDRDFIIEFLSLASLIILHLSKFSEDVVLLCTQALNLVELSD
;
A
#
# COMPACT_ATOMS: atom_id res chain seq x y z
N MET A 1 -4.49 -21.97 -16.13
CA MET A 1 -3.99 -21.64 -17.49
C MET A 1 -3.06 -20.44 -17.35
N LYS A 2 -1.81 -20.47 -17.87
CA LYS A 2 -0.89 -19.33 -17.76
C LYS A 2 -1.23 -18.25 -18.80
N LEU A 3 -1.18 -16.98 -18.40
CA LEU A 3 -1.59 -15.82 -19.22
C LEU A 3 -0.59 -15.46 -20.33
N TRP A 4 0.62 -16.02 -20.23
CA TRP A 4 1.68 -15.97 -21.22
C TRP A 4 2.20 -17.40 -21.43
N GLY A 5 2.75 -17.68 -22.61
CA GLY A 5 3.16 -19.05 -22.94
C GLY A 5 3.00 -19.45 -24.40
N GLY A 6 2.23 -18.71 -25.20
CA GLY A 6 1.92 -19.07 -26.59
C GLY A 6 3.13 -19.21 -27.53
N ARG A 7 4.32 -18.79 -27.09
CA ARG A 7 5.59 -18.91 -27.84
C ARG A 7 6.49 -20.06 -27.36
N PHE A 8 6.21 -20.66 -26.19
CA PHE A 8 7.01 -21.73 -25.62
C PHE A 8 6.50 -23.09 -26.10
N LYS A 9 7.43 -23.95 -26.52
CA LYS A 9 7.11 -25.31 -27.00
C LYS A 9 7.21 -26.37 -25.90
N GLU A 10 7.95 -26.06 -24.83
CA GLU A 10 8.22 -26.95 -23.71
C GLU A 10 7.56 -26.40 -22.44
N LYS A 11 7.36 -27.29 -21.45
CA LYS A 11 6.92 -26.87 -20.12
C LYS A 11 8.04 -26.09 -19.43
N ILE A 12 7.66 -25.07 -18.65
CA ILE A 12 8.61 -24.35 -17.80
C ILE A 12 9.15 -25.33 -16.75
N ALA A 13 10.44 -25.24 -16.46
CA ALA A 13 11.06 -26.03 -15.41
C ALA A 13 10.50 -25.62 -14.03
N GLU A 14 10.31 -26.59 -13.13
CA GLU A 14 9.64 -26.38 -11.83
C GLU A 14 10.33 -25.31 -10.97
N ASP A 15 11.67 -25.29 -10.98
CA ASP A 15 12.49 -24.27 -10.31
C ASP A 15 12.21 -22.85 -10.83
N MET A 16 12.00 -22.69 -12.13
CA MET A 16 11.61 -21.42 -12.73
C MET A 16 10.17 -21.02 -12.39
N GLU A 17 9.23 -21.98 -12.26
CA GLU A 17 7.87 -21.66 -11.81
C GLU A 17 7.86 -21.15 -10.37
N ILE A 18 8.62 -21.80 -9.47
CA ILE A 18 8.77 -21.38 -8.08
C ILE A 18 9.44 -20.00 -8.01
N PHE A 19 10.50 -19.78 -8.80
CA PHE A 19 11.24 -18.52 -8.79
C PHE A 19 10.42 -17.33 -9.31
N ASN A 20 9.59 -17.54 -10.34
CA ASN A 20 8.80 -16.47 -10.95
C ASN A 20 7.48 -16.21 -10.21
N SER A 21 6.98 -17.18 -9.44
CA SER A 21 5.73 -17.01 -8.71
C SER A 21 5.85 -15.95 -7.62
N SER A 22 4.88 -15.05 -7.57
CA SER A 22 4.76 -14.00 -6.56
C SER A 22 3.58 -14.21 -5.61
N ILE A 23 2.75 -15.25 -5.83
CA ILE A 23 1.50 -15.49 -5.10
C ILE A 23 1.66 -15.49 -3.57
N ASN A 24 2.76 -16.05 -3.08
CA ASN A 24 3.05 -16.13 -1.64
C ASN A 24 3.26 -14.76 -0.97
N VAL A 25 3.53 -13.72 -1.76
CA VAL A 25 3.74 -12.35 -1.28
C VAL A 25 2.58 -11.46 -1.69
N ASP A 26 2.18 -11.50 -2.96
CA ASP A 26 1.23 -10.58 -3.57
C ASP A 26 -0.24 -10.95 -3.30
N ILE A 27 -0.55 -12.09 -2.69
CA ILE A 27 -1.91 -12.43 -2.22
C ILE A 27 -2.48 -11.33 -1.30
N ARG A 28 -1.63 -10.57 -0.62
CA ARG A 28 -2.01 -9.39 0.18
C ARG A 28 -2.68 -8.28 -0.65
N LEU A 29 -2.44 -8.27 -1.95
CA LEU A 29 -3.01 -7.33 -2.91
C LEU A 29 -4.42 -7.74 -3.37
N LEU A 30 -4.89 -8.95 -3.04
CA LEU A 30 -6.20 -9.45 -3.48
C LEU A 30 -7.36 -8.47 -3.25
N PRO A 31 -7.51 -7.83 -2.06
CA PRO A 31 -8.60 -6.88 -1.85
C PRO A 31 -8.55 -5.67 -2.80
N TYR A 32 -7.34 -5.27 -3.20
CA TYR A 32 -7.07 -4.12 -4.06
C TYR A 32 -7.23 -4.47 -5.55
N ASP A 33 -6.77 -5.65 -5.97
CA ASP A 33 -7.00 -6.15 -7.33
C ASP A 33 -8.49 -6.34 -7.60
N ILE A 34 -9.26 -6.84 -6.63
CA ILE A 34 -10.71 -6.95 -6.75
C ILE A 34 -11.37 -5.56 -6.84
N GLU A 35 -10.95 -4.60 -6.01
CA GLU A 35 -11.47 -3.23 -6.05
C GLU A 35 -11.19 -2.55 -7.40
N ALA A 36 -9.95 -2.63 -7.87
CA ALA A 36 -9.52 -2.12 -9.17
C ALA A 36 -10.23 -2.83 -10.33
N SER A 37 -10.43 -4.15 -10.24
CA SER A 37 -11.16 -4.94 -11.24
C SER A 37 -12.64 -4.59 -11.30
N LEU A 38 -13.29 -4.28 -10.18
CA LEU A 38 -14.67 -3.77 -10.15
C LEU A 38 -14.76 -2.41 -10.84
N ALA A 39 -13.81 -1.50 -10.59
CA ALA A 39 -13.75 -0.20 -11.25
C ALA A 39 -13.47 -0.34 -12.75
N HIS A 40 -12.58 -1.24 -13.13
CA HIS A 40 -12.29 -1.58 -14.53
C HIS A 40 -13.52 -2.11 -15.25
N ALA A 41 -14.24 -3.07 -14.64
CA ALA A 41 -15.46 -3.63 -15.20
C ALA A 41 -16.54 -2.56 -15.45
N LYS A 42 -16.69 -1.60 -14.53
CA LYS A 42 -17.55 -0.43 -14.72
C LYS A 42 -17.09 0.44 -15.89
N GLY A 43 -15.78 0.59 -16.08
CA GLY A 43 -15.17 1.25 -17.23
C GLY A 43 -15.48 0.54 -18.55
N LEU A 44 -15.30 -0.78 -18.61
CA LEU A 44 -15.62 -1.62 -19.78
C LEU A 44 -17.10 -1.51 -20.16
N LYS A 45 -17.99 -1.54 -19.15
CA LYS A 45 -19.44 -1.35 -19.33
C LYS A 45 -19.76 0.02 -19.92
N LYS A 46 -19.18 1.08 -19.37
CA LYS A 46 -19.36 2.46 -19.87
C LYS A 46 -18.89 2.60 -21.32
N ALA A 47 -17.79 1.95 -21.68
CA ALA A 47 -17.26 1.88 -23.03
C ALA A 47 -18.03 0.91 -23.96
N LYS A 48 -19.10 0.26 -23.48
CA LYS A 48 -19.91 -0.74 -24.20
C LYS A 48 -19.12 -1.94 -24.73
N ILE A 49 -18.05 -2.31 -24.04
CA ILE A 49 -17.22 -3.48 -24.37
C ILE A 49 -17.84 -4.77 -23.80
N ILE A 50 -18.52 -4.64 -22.66
CA ILE A 50 -19.32 -5.70 -22.03
C ILE A 50 -20.76 -5.21 -21.85
N THR A 51 -21.73 -6.13 -21.86
CA THR A 51 -23.14 -5.79 -21.64
C THR A 51 -23.46 -5.53 -20.17
N ASP A 52 -24.67 -5.04 -19.89
CA ASP A 52 -25.19 -4.89 -18.53
C ASP A 52 -25.19 -6.24 -17.78
N GLU A 53 -25.66 -7.30 -18.43
CA GLU A 53 -25.75 -8.65 -17.86
C GLU A 53 -24.36 -9.25 -17.60
N GLU A 54 -23.41 -9.04 -18.53
CA GLU A 54 -22.02 -9.48 -18.36
C GLU A 54 -21.35 -8.76 -17.18
N PHE A 55 -21.60 -7.46 -17.04
CA PHE A 55 -21.11 -6.69 -15.90
C PHE A 55 -21.69 -7.21 -14.58
N GLU A 56 -22.99 -7.48 -14.50
CA GLU A 56 -23.62 -8.02 -13.28
C GLU A 56 -23.02 -9.37 -12.86
N GLN A 57 -22.73 -10.24 -13.83
CA GLN A 57 -22.05 -11.51 -13.59
C GLN A 57 -20.65 -11.32 -13.02
N ILE A 58 -19.86 -10.42 -13.63
CA ILE A 58 -18.50 -10.08 -13.18
C ILE A 58 -18.53 -9.45 -11.78
N GLU A 59 -19.40 -8.46 -11.54
CA GLU A 59 -19.50 -7.78 -10.25
C GLU A 59 -19.85 -8.77 -9.12
N ARG A 60 -20.85 -9.64 -9.35
CA ARG A 60 -21.22 -10.67 -8.38
C ARG A 60 -20.05 -11.60 -8.09
N ALA A 61 -19.40 -12.13 -9.13
CA ALA A 61 -18.29 -13.07 -8.97
C ALA A 61 -17.08 -12.43 -8.26
N LEU A 62 -16.72 -11.19 -8.58
CA LEU A 62 -15.66 -10.44 -7.90
C LEU A 62 -15.97 -10.23 -6.41
N ARG A 63 -17.22 -9.93 -6.07
CA ARG A 63 -17.65 -9.78 -4.67
C ARG A 63 -17.59 -11.10 -3.91
N GLU A 64 -17.94 -12.22 -4.53
CA GLU A 64 -17.77 -13.54 -3.93
C GLU A 64 -16.29 -13.87 -3.71
N ILE A 65 -15.43 -13.64 -4.71
CA ILE A 65 -13.98 -13.88 -4.63
C ILE A 65 -13.34 -13.06 -3.50
N LYS A 66 -13.81 -11.83 -3.26
CA LYS A 66 -13.31 -10.97 -2.18
C LYS A 66 -13.49 -11.59 -0.79
N GLU A 67 -14.56 -12.35 -0.60
CA GLU A 67 -14.90 -12.98 0.69
C GLU A 67 -14.32 -14.39 0.83
N GLU A 68 -13.66 -14.91 -0.21
CA GLU A 68 -13.08 -16.25 -0.22
C GLU A 68 -11.97 -16.36 0.83
N LYS A 69 -11.98 -17.46 1.58
CA LYS A 69 -10.94 -17.79 2.55
C LYS A 69 -10.17 -19.00 2.06
N PHE A 70 -8.89 -18.80 1.80
CA PHE A 70 -7.99 -19.87 1.39
C PHE A 70 -7.48 -20.62 2.61
N GLU A 71 -7.77 -21.92 2.72
CA GLU A 71 -7.12 -22.80 3.70
C GLU A 71 -5.62 -22.92 3.40
N GLU A 72 -5.28 -23.02 2.12
CA GLU A 72 -3.92 -22.96 1.58
C GLU A 72 -3.89 -22.03 0.36
N ILE A 73 -2.80 -21.28 0.19
CA ILE A 73 -2.64 -20.38 -0.94
C ILE A 73 -2.52 -21.22 -2.23
N PRO A 74 -3.41 -21.04 -3.22
CA PRO A 74 -3.34 -21.79 -4.47
C PRO A 74 -2.01 -21.55 -5.19
N MET A 75 -1.38 -22.62 -5.68
CA MET A 75 -0.15 -22.52 -6.46
C MET A 75 -0.45 -21.98 -7.86
N VAL A 76 -0.43 -20.65 -7.98
CA VAL A 76 -0.52 -19.92 -9.24
C VAL A 76 0.65 -18.94 -9.38
N GLU A 77 0.72 -18.24 -10.52
CA GLU A 77 1.79 -17.29 -10.78
C GLU A 77 1.74 -16.06 -9.86
N ASP A 78 0.58 -15.44 -9.74
CA ASP A 78 0.38 -14.16 -9.06
C ASP A 78 -1.10 -14.00 -8.68
N VAL A 79 -1.40 -13.00 -7.85
CA VAL A 79 -2.75 -12.76 -7.32
C VAL A 79 -3.78 -12.52 -8.43
N HIS A 80 -3.40 -11.89 -9.52
CA HIS A 80 -4.37 -11.58 -10.56
C HIS A 80 -4.57 -12.73 -11.54
N THR A 81 -3.67 -13.72 -11.61
CA THR A 81 -3.94 -15.00 -12.29
C THR A 81 -4.93 -15.81 -11.46
N LEU A 82 -4.80 -15.75 -10.12
CA LEU A 82 -5.79 -16.36 -9.22
C LEU A 82 -7.18 -15.77 -9.48
N VAL A 83 -7.33 -14.44 -9.47
CA VAL A 83 -8.62 -13.77 -9.69
C VAL A 83 -9.21 -14.12 -11.06
N GLU A 84 -8.41 -14.09 -12.13
CA GLU A 84 -8.90 -14.45 -13.46
C GLU A 84 -9.32 -15.92 -13.57
N GLN A 85 -8.58 -16.85 -12.96
CA GLN A 85 -8.97 -18.26 -12.94
C GLN A 85 -10.29 -18.46 -12.19
N MET A 86 -10.42 -17.86 -11.01
CA MET A 86 -11.65 -17.94 -10.21
C MET A 86 -12.85 -17.31 -10.94
N LEU A 87 -12.65 -16.21 -11.68
CA LEU A 87 -13.69 -15.62 -12.51
C LEU A 87 -14.12 -16.58 -13.63
N VAL A 88 -13.16 -17.17 -14.36
CA VAL A 88 -13.49 -18.11 -15.44
C VAL A 88 -14.19 -19.37 -14.90
N GLU A 89 -13.78 -19.86 -13.74
CA GLU A 89 -14.44 -21.00 -13.08
C GLU A 89 -15.90 -20.67 -12.70
N LYS A 90 -16.17 -19.46 -12.22
CA LYS A 90 -17.51 -19.04 -11.78
C LYS A 90 -18.45 -18.65 -12.93
N ILE A 91 -17.95 -17.96 -13.95
CA ILE A 91 -18.79 -17.31 -14.99
C ILE A 91 -18.34 -17.61 -16.43
N GLY A 92 -17.42 -18.56 -16.62
CA GLY A 92 -17.01 -19.06 -17.94
C GLY A 92 -16.34 -18.00 -18.79
N ASP A 93 -16.70 -17.96 -20.08
CA ASP A 93 -16.09 -17.05 -21.06
C ASP A 93 -16.29 -15.56 -20.76
N VAL A 94 -17.34 -15.21 -20.00
CA VAL A 94 -17.55 -13.82 -19.55
C VAL A 94 -16.40 -13.36 -18.64
N GLY A 95 -15.90 -14.26 -17.79
CA GLY A 95 -14.74 -13.99 -16.92
C GLY A 95 -13.48 -13.62 -17.70
N LYS A 96 -13.30 -14.18 -18.91
CA LYS A 96 -12.14 -13.86 -19.78
C LYS A 96 -12.18 -12.43 -20.31
N LYS A 97 -13.33 -11.77 -20.33
CA LYS A 97 -13.47 -10.41 -20.85
C LYS A 97 -12.87 -9.35 -19.91
N ILE A 98 -12.68 -9.64 -18.63
CA ILE A 98 -12.20 -8.68 -17.63
C ILE A 98 -10.82 -8.10 -17.96
N HIS A 99 -9.97 -8.84 -18.66
CA HIS A 99 -8.63 -8.39 -19.03
C HIS A 99 -8.62 -7.48 -20.28
N THR A 100 -9.77 -7.30 -20.95
CA THR A 100 -9.86 -6.42 -22.13
C THR A 100 -9.44 -5.00 -21.76
N ALA A 101 -8.69 -4.32 -22.63
CA ALA A 101 -8.19 -2.95 -22.42
C ALA A 101 -7.27 -2.76 -21.19
N ARG A 102 -6.73 -3.85 -20.62
CA ARG A 102 -5.86 -3.86 -19.44
C ARG A 102 -4.61 -4.68 -19.71
N SER A 103 -3.56 -4.46 -18.93
CA SER A 103 -2.38 -5.30 -18.88
C SER A 103 -2.04 -5.63 -17.43
N ARG A 104 -1.21 -6.64 -17.20
CA ARG A 104 -0.67 -6.85 -15.85
C ARG A 104 0.14 -5.64 -15.37
N ASN A 105 0.81 -4.92 -16.28
CA ASN A 105 1.68 -3.79 -15.94
C ASN A 105 0.93 -2.61 -15.29
N ASP A 106 -0.20 -2.18 -15.87
CA ASP A 106 -1.00 -1.10 -15.29
C ASP A 106 -1.90 -1.58 -14.15
N GLN A 107 -2.27 -2.87 -14.15
CA GLN A 107 -2.99 -3.53 -13.06
C GLN A 107 -2.15 -3.53 -11.77
N ILE A 108 -0.96 -4.14 -11.77
CA ILE A 108 -0.11 -4.20 -10.57
C ILE A 108 0.29 -2.82 -10.06
N ALA A 109 0.62 -1.89 -10.97
CA ALA A 109 0.97 -0.53 -10.58
C ALA A 109 -0.21 0.19 -9.89
N THR A 110 -1.45 -0.13 -10.27
CA THR A 110 -2.65 0.41 -9.61
C THR A 110 -2.87 -0.25 -8.25
N ASP A 111 -2.71 -1.56 -8.15
CA ASP A 111 -2.87 -2.30 -6.90
C ASP A 111 -1.84 -1.86 -5.84
N GLU A 112 -0.58 -1.68 -6.25
CA GLU A 112 0.50 -1.18 -5.38
C GLU A 112 0.19 0.22 -4.85
N ARG A 113 -0.38 1.10 -5.68
CA ARG A 113 -0.77 2.45 -5.26
C ARG A 113 -1.94 2.44 -4.29
N LEU A 114 -2.96 1.63 -4.54
CA LEU A 114 -4.09 1.45 -3.63
C LEU A 114 -3.63 0.88 -2.28
N TYR A 115 -2.78 -0.15 -2.32
CA TYR A 115 -2.16 -0.75 -1.13
C TYR A 115 -1.36 0.29 -0.35
N LEU A 116 -0.43 0.98 -1.01
CA LEU A 116 0.44 1.92 -0.33
C LEU A 116 -0.32 3.13 0.21
N ARG A 117 -1.34 3.62 -0.50
CA ARG A 117 -2.24 4.67 0.00
C ARG A 117 -2.87 4.26 1.34
N ASN A 118 -3.37 3.04 1.44
CA ASN A 118 -3.98 2.53 2.67
C ASN A 118 -2.96 2.33 3.79
N GLU A 119 -1.78 1.80 3.50
CA GLU A 119 -0.71 1.65 4.50
C GLU A 119 -0.20 3.00 5.01
N ILE A 120 -0.02 3.99 4.15
CA ILE A 120 0.36 5.35 4.57
C ILE A 120 -0.69 5.95 5.51
N LEU A 121 -1.98 5.80 5.20
CA LEU A 121 -3.06 6.30 6.06
C LEU A 121 -3.05 5.62 7.44
N LYS A 122 -2.81 4.30 7.49
CA LYS A 122 -2.66 3.57 8.77
C LYS A 122 -1.46 4.08 9.56
N ILE A 123 -0.31 4.29 8.93
CA ILE A 123 0.90 4.78 9.61
C ILE A 123 0.68 6.21 10.14
N ILE A 124 0.02 7.08 9.37
CA ILE A 124 -0.37 8.42 9.83
C ILE A 124 -1.23 8.34 11.10
N ASP A 125 -2.22 7.43 11.13
CA ASP A 125 -3.08 7.24 12.29
C ASP A 125 -2.28 6.74 13.52
N LEU A 126 -1.43 5.73 13.34
CA LEU A 126 -0.57 5.20 14.41
C LEU A 126 0.38 6.27 14.99
N LEU A 127 1.01 7.09 14.14
CA LEU A 127 1.82 8.22 14.58
C LEU A 127 0.98 9.29 15.30
N GLY A 128 -0.26 9.50 14.85
CA GLY A 128 -1.24 10.37 15.52
C GLY A 128 -1.57 9.89 16.92
N GLN A 129 -1.81 8.60 17.09
CA GLN A 129 -2.05 7.97 18.39
C GLN A 129 -0.82 8.08 19.31
N LEU A 130 0.38 7.81 18.79
CA LEU A 130 1.63 8.00 19.52
C LEU A 130 1.80 9.44 20.01
N ASN A 131 1.56 10.42 19.13
CA ASN A 131 1.62 11.83 19.51
C ASN A 131 0.60 12.21 20.58
N ALA A 132 -0.61 11.64 20.54
CA ALA A 132 -1.62 11.86 21.58
C ALA A 132 -1.14 11.32 22.94
N VAL A 133 -0.55 10.12 22.97
CA VAL A 133 0.02 9.52 24.20
C VAL A 133 1.19 10.36 24.73
N LEU A 134 2.12 10.77 23.87
CA LEU A 134 3.24 11.64 24.25
C LEU A 134 2.74 12.97 24.83
N LEU A 135 1.70 13.56 24.24
CA LEU A 135 1.09 14.79 24.72
C LEU A 135 0.46 14.60 26.11
N GLU A 136 -0.31 13.54 26.33
CA GLU A 136 -0.91 13.26 27.64
C GLU A 136 0.15 13.00 28.73
N LEU A 137 1.20 12.24 28.41
CA LEU A 137 2.35 12.08 29.31
C LEU A 137 3.04 13.42 29.59
N SER A 138 3.22 14.26 28.57
CA SER A 138 3.84 15.57 28.73
C SER A 138 3.03 16.49 29.66
N LYS A 139 1.69 16.41 29.62
CA LYS A 139 0.79 17.15 30.52
C LYS A 139 0.88 16.60 31.95
N LYS A 140 0.81 15.28 32.12
CA LYS A 140 0.89 14.61 33.43
C LYS A 140 2.21 14.91 34.15
N HIS A 141 3.31 15.02 33.42
CA HIS A 141 4.65 15.21 33.96
C HIS A 141 5.22 16.63 33.70
N LYS A 142 4.35 17.64 33.50
CA LYS A 142 4.71 19.02 33.14
C LYS A 142 5.86 19.62 33.95
N ASN A 143 5.83 19.42 35.28
CA ASN A 143 6.77 20.05 36.22
C ASN A 143 7.86 19.08 36.72
N LYS A 144 7.98 17.88 36.12
CA LYS A 144 9.02 16.91 36.51
C LYS A 144 10.35 17.32 35.87
N ILE A 145 11.26 17.86 36.69
CA ILE A 145 12.58 18.28 36.26
C ILE A 145 13.48 17.05 36.09
N MET A 146 14.27 17.03 35.03
CA MET A 146 15.32 16.05 34.77
C MET A 146 16.57 16.76 34.20
N PRO A 147 17.76 16.14 34.25
CA PRO A 147 18.91 16.66 33.52
C PRO A 147 18.66 16.57 32.01
N GLY A 148 18.95 17.63 31.27
CA GLY A 148 19.13 17.59 29.83
C GLY A 148 20.55 17.15 29.48
N TYR A 149 20.71 16.42 28.38
CA TYR A 149 21.98 15.82 27.99
C TYR A 149 22.46 16.33 26.62
N THR A 150 23.75 16.62 26.53
CA THR A 150 24.48 16.82 25.27
C THR A 150 25.78 16.04 25.36
N HIS A 151 26.15 15.26 24.34
CA HIS A 151 27.29 14.33 24.41
C HIS A 151 27.23 13.35 25.61
N MET A 152 26.02 12.97 26.03
CA MET A 152 25.76 12.20 27.26
C MET A 152 26.27 12.85 28.56
N GLN A 153 26.59 14.14 28.53
CA GLN A 153 26.93 14.94 29.70
C GLN A 153 25.74 15.78 30.14
N ARG A 154 25.57 15.94 31.46
CA ARG A 154 24.54 16.81 32.04
C ARG A 154 24.82 18.25 31.61
N ALA A 155 23.87 18.85 30.90
CA ALA A 155 23.99 20.21 30.37
C ALA A 155 23.19 21.20 31.22
N GLN A 156 21.87 21.16 31.13
CA GLN A 156 20.96 22.09 31.81
C GLN A 156 19.73 21.35 32.34
N PRO A 157 19.09 21.83 33.41
CA PRO A 157 17.79 21.30 33.84
C PRO A 157 16.73 21.52 32.75
N ILE A 158 16.00 20.46 32.41
CA ILE A 158 14.81 20.49 31.55
C ILE A 158 13.64 19.83 32.26
N THR A 159 12.44 19.85 31.68
CA THR A 159 11.33 19.02 32.16
C THR A 159 11.19 17.77 31.29
N PHE A 160 10.72 16.67 31.89
CA PHE A 160 10.37 15.46 31.14
C PHE A 160 9.31 15.74 30.07
N SER A 161 8.40 16.68 30.36
CA SER A 161 7.46 17.23 29.38
C SER A 161 8.17 17.81 28.15
N HIS A 162 9.17 18.68 28.35
CA HIS A 162 9.92 19.27 27.24
C HIS A 162 10.67 18.21 26.42
N HIS A 163 11.21 17.19 27.08
CA HIS A 163 11.85 16.05 26.44
C HIS A 163 10.90 15.25 25.54
N LEU A 164 9.72 14.87 26.05
CA LEU A 164 8.71 14.14 25.25
C LEU A 164 8.19 14.96 24.06
N LEU A 165 7.99 16.26 24.25
CA LEU A 165 7.53 17.15 23.17
C LEU A 165 8.56 17.29 22.04
N ALA A 166 9.85 17.08 22.29
CA ALA A 166 10.86 17.03 21.23
C ALA A 166 10.60 15.88 20.23
N TYR A 167 10.16 14.71 20.72
CA TYR A 167 9.78 13.58 19.87
C TYR A 167 8.45 13.80 19.16
N MET A 168 7.49 14.44 19.83
CA MET A 168 6.23 14.83 19.19
C MET A 168 6.48 15.71 17.95
N GLU A 169 7.41 16.66 18.02
CA GLU A 169 7.80 17.49 16.88
C GLU A 169 8.49 16.67 15.76
N MET A 170 9.23 15.61 16.09
CA MET A 170 9.81 14.71 15.09
C MET A 170 8.71 13.95 14.32
N PHE A 171 7.82 13.28 15.04
CA PHE A 171 6.73 12.50 14.43
C PHE A 171 5.70 13.38 13.71
N LYS A 172 5.50 14.63 14.15
CA LYS A 172 4.67 15.59 13.42
C LYS A 172 5.20 15.86 12.01
N ARG A 173 6.53 16.06 11.86
CA ARG A 173 7.15 16.22 10.53
C ARG A 173 7.04 14.96 9.69
N ASP A 174 7.08 13.78 10.31
CA ASP A 174 6.89 12.52 9.59
C ASP A 174 5.46 12.39 9.05
N ILE A 175 4.45 12.73 9.86
CA ILE A 175 3.05 12.79 9.42
C ILE A 175 2.87 13.79 8.27
N GLU A 176 3.50 14.97 8.34
CA GLU A 176 3.45 15.96 7.27
C GLU A 176 4.01 15.40 5.96
N ARG A 177 5.18 14.75 5.99
CA ARG A 177 5.78 14.14 4.79
C ARG A 177 4.92 13.00 4.22
N LEU A 178 4.36 12.15 5.07
CA LEU A 178 3.44 11.08 4.65
C LEU A 178 2.17 11.65 4.00
N LYS A 179 1.60 12.72 4.57
CA LYS A 179 0.43 13.40 3.96
C LYS A 179 0.76 14.01 2.61
N ASP A 180 1.97 14.55 2.46
CA ASP A 180 2.42 15.07 1.18
C ASP A 180 2.67 13.99 0.13
N SER A 181 3.21 12.82 0.51
CA SER A 181 3.44 11.71 -0.42
C SER A 181 2.15 11.11 -0.96
N LEU A 182 1.05 11.14 -0.20
CA LEU A 182 -0.27 10.72 -0.69
C LEU A 182 -0.68 11.42 -1.98
N LYS A 183 -0.23 12.66 -2.24
CA LYS A 183 -0.50 13.36 -3.50
C LYS A 183 0.08 12.62 -4.71
N ARG A 184 1.28 12.04 -4.57
CA ARG A 184 2.02 11.32 -5.62
C ARG A 184 1.62 9.85 -5.70
N VAL A 185 1.27 9.23 -4.58
CA VAL A 185 0.70 7.87 -4.58
C VAL A 185 -0.67 7.86 -5.28
N ASN A 186 -1.50 8.90 -5.04
CA ASN A 186 -2.89 8.97 -5.49
C ASN A 186 -3.06 9.47 -6.94
N VAL A 187 -2.33 8.85 -7.87
CA VAL A 187 -2.47 9.00 -9.33
C VAL A 187 -2.85 7.66 -9.96
N LEU A 188 -3.96 7.58 -10.68
CA LEU A 188 -4.41 6.34 -11.33
C LEU A 188 -3.55 6.02 -12.55
N VAL A 189 -3.00 4.80 -12.60
CA VAL A 189 -2.25 4.29 -13.76
C VAL A 189 -3.12 3.46 -14.70
N LEU A 190 -4.13 2.74 -14.18
CA LEU A 190 -5.04 1.89 -14.94
C LEU A 190 -5.56 2.56 -16.22
N GLY A 191 -5.54 1.81 -17.32
CA GLY A 191 -5.78 2.29 -18.68
C GLY A 191 -4.51 2.67 -19.44
N SER A 192 -3.33 2.54 -18.81
CA SER A 192 -2.03 2.64 -19.49
C SER A 192 -1.67 1.39 -20.30
N GLY A 193 -2.43 0.30 -20.12
CA GLY A 193 -2.21 -0.96 -20.79
C GLY A 193 -0.81 -1.51 -20.49
N ALA A 194 -0.20 -2.18 -21.47
CA ALA A 194 1.15 -2.72 -21.27
C ALA A 194 2.22 -1.61 -21.19
N LEU A 195 2.08 -0.56 -21.99
CA LEU A 195 2.99 0.60 -22.04
C LEU A 195 2.48 1.75 -22.91
N ALA A 196 1.57 1.49 -23.86
CA ALA A 196 1.17 2.45 -24.90
C ALA A 196 -0.29 2.95 -24.78
N GLY A 197 -0.91 2.75 -23.61
CA GLY A 197 -2.34 2.95 -23.42
C GLY A 197 -3.17 1.79 -23.97
N THR A 198 -4.45 2.06 -24.17
CA THR A 198 -5.43 1.13 -24.75
C THR A 198 -6.05 1.74 -26.00
N SER A 199 -6.35 0.90 -27.00
CA SER A 199 -7.08 1.29 -28.22
C SER A 199 -8.59 1.37 -28.01
N TYR A 200 -9.07 1.01 -26.82
CA TYR A 200 -10.47 1.12 -26.43
C TYR A 200 -10.76 2.49 -25.80
N ASP A 201 -11.98 2.99 -25.96
CA ASP A 201 -12.42 4.28 -25.41
C ASP A 201 -12.75 4.18 -23.91
N ILE A 202 -11.73 3.84 -23.11
CA ILE A 202 -11.83 3.76 -21.65
C ILE A 202 -11.67 5.15 -21.05
N ASP A 203 -12.73 5.63 -20.40
CA ASP A 203 -12.71 6.86 -19.62
C ASP A 203 -11.92 6.65 -18.32
N ARG A 204 -10.62 6.96 -18.37
CA ARG A 204 -9.70 6.83 -17.22
C ARG A 204 -10.08 7.73 -16.05
N MET A 205 -10.63 8.92 -16.31
CA MET A 205 -11.07 9.83 -15.23
C MET A 205 -12.29 9.26 -14.49
N TYR A 206 -13.21 8.62 -15.22
CA TYR A 206 -14.31 7.89 -14.60
C TYR A 206 -13.80 6.74 -13.73
N VAL A 207 -12.88 5.90 -14.23
CA VAL A 207 -12.28 4.82 -13.44
C VAL A 207 -11.54 5.36 -12.21
N ALA A 208 -10.83 6.48 -12.34
CA ALA A 208 -10.13 7.14 -11.24
C ALA A 208 -11.10 7.57 -10.13
N SER A 209 -12.23 8.16 -10.51
CA SER A 209 -13.26 8.59 -9.55
C SER A 209 -13.91 7.44 -8.78
N LEU A 210 -13.97 6.23 -9.35
CA LEU A 210 -14.52 5.05 -8.68
C LEU A 210 -13.60 4.50 -7.59
N LEU A 211 -12.31 4.86 -7.64
CA LEU A 211 -11.23 4.39 -6.76
C LEU A 211 -10.64 5.52 -5.91
N ASP A 212 -11.29 6.69 -5.86
CA ASP A 212 -10.87 7.89 -5.14
C ASP A 212 -9.47 8.44 -5.55
N PHE A 213 -9.05 8.16 -6.79
CA PHE A 213 -7.90 8.83 -7.39
C PHE A 213 -8.29 10.23 -7.88
N LYS A 214 -7.44 11.22 -7.63
CA LYS A 214 -7.70 12.62 -8.03
C LYS A 214 -7.25 12.93 -9.45
N GLU A 215 -6.28 12.17 -9.93
CA GLU A 215 -5.58 12.39 -11.19
C GLU A 215 -5.32 11.05 -11.88
N VAL A 216 -5.03 11.10 -13.17
CA VAL A 216 -4.58 9.96 -13.99
C VAL A 216 -3.16 10.23 -14.47
N SER A 217 -2.36 9.18 -14.65
CA SER A 217 -1.01 9.34 -15.23
C SER A 217 -1.11 9.95 -16.63
N LEU A 218 -0.25 10.93 -16.92
CA LEU A 218 -0.26 11.65 -18.20
C LEU A 218 0.50 10.93 -19.31
N ASN A 219 1.35 9.96 -18.95
CA ASN A 219 2.12 9.15 -19.89
C ASN A 219 2.01 7.67 -19.49
N SER A 220 1.72 6.80 -20.47
CA SER A 220 1.49 5.38 -20.21
C SER A 220 2.78 4.60 -19.92
N ILE A 221 3.90 4.97 -20.53
CA ILE A 221 5.20 4.34 -20.28
C ILE A 221 5.66 4.68 -18.86
N ASP A 222 5.57 5.96 -18.51
CA ASP A 222 5.82 6.44 -17.15
C ASP A 222 4.93 5.72 -16.15
N GLY A 223 3.61 5.73 -16.35
CA GLY A 223 2.66 5.15 -15.40
C GLY A 223 2.95 3.68 -15.05
N VAL A 224 3.30 2.85 -16.03
CA VAL A 224 3.60 1.42 -15.77
C VAL A 224 5.01 1.17 -15.23
N SER A 225 5.96 2.07 -15.49
CA SER A 225 7.36 1.91 -15.08
C SER A 225 7.72 2.68 -13.80
N ASP A 226 6.91 3.66 -13.40
CA ASP A 226 7.12 4.49 -12.21
C ASP A 226 7.12 3.65 -10.93
N ARG A 227 8.15 3.83 -10.11
CA ARG A 227 8.28 3.30 -8.75
C ARG A 227 8.79 4.36 -7.76
N ASP A 228 8.78 5.64 -8.14
CA ASP A 228 9.21 6.76 -7.29
C ASP A 228 8.37 6.82 -6.02
N PHE A 229 7.07 6.57 -6.12
CA PHE A 229 6.16 6.57 -4.98
C PHE A 229 6.51 5.51 -3.91
N ILE A 230 7.10 4.38 -4.33
CA ILE A 230 7.59 3.33 -3.41
C ILE A 230 8.91 3.77 -2.77
N ILE A 231 9.86 4.26 -3.57
CA ILE A 231 11.17 4.72 -3.10
C ILE A 231 11.01 5.88 -2.11
N GLU A 232 10.13 6.84 -2.43
CA GLU A 232 9.79 7.95 -1.55
C GLU A 232 9.24 7.42 -0.21
N PHE A 233 8.26 6.51 -0.25
CA PHE A 233 7.74 5.91 0.98
C PHE A 233 8.82 5.21 1.82
N LEU A 234 9.71 4.43 1.20
CA LEU A 234 10.80 3.76 1.90
C LEU A 234 11.76 4.76 2.56
N SER A 235 12.03 5.89 1.91
CA SER A 235 12.79 6.98 2.51
C SER A 235 12.07 7.58 3.72
N LEU A 236 10.75 7.84 3.62
CA LEU A 236 9.95 8.35 4.72
C LEU A 236 9.88 7.37 5.90
N ALA A 237 9.70 6.08 5.63
CA ALA A 237 9.71 5.02 6.63
C ALA A 237 11.06 4.95 7.35
N SER A 238 12.17 5.13 6.63
CA SER A 238 13.51 5.16 7.22
C SER A 238 13.70 6.33 8.19
N LEU A 239 13.14 7.51 7.89
CA LEU A 239 13.14 8.66 8.80
C LEU A 239 12.32 8.40 10.07
N ILE A 240 11.15 7.78 9.93
CA ILE A 240 10.30 7.39 11.07
C ILE A 240 11.05 6.43 11.98
N ILE A 241 11.69 5.40 11.42
CA ILE A 241 12.49 4.44 12.17
C ILE A 241 13.68 5.11 12.85
N LEU A 242 14.31 6.09 12.22
CA LEU A 242 15.39 6.87 12.86
C LEU A 242 14.90 7.70 14.06
N HIS A 243 13.70 8.28 14.00
CA HIS A 243 13.14 8.98 15.15
C HIS A 243 12.72 8.01 16.27
N LEU A 244 12.13 6.87 15.91
CA LEU A 244 11.79 5.81 16.86
C LEU A 244 13.04 5.23 17.53
N SER A 245 14.13 5.00 16.79
CA SER A 245 15.37 4.48 17.37
C SER A 245 15.98 5.45 18.38
N LYS A 246 15.96 6.76 18.09
CA LYS A 246 16.36 7.79 19.05
C LYS A 246 15.47 7.83 20.29
N PHE A 247 14.16 7.63 20.13
CA PHE A 247 13.23 7.57 21.27
C PHE A 247 13.52 6.34 22.14
N SER A 248 13.69 5.18 21.50
CA SER A 248 14.01 3.94 22.17
C SER A 248 15.34 4.01 22.91
N GLU A 249 16.39 4.60 22.31
CA GLU A 249 17.68 4.76 22.97
C GLU A 249 17.56 5.59 24.25
N ASP A 250 16.85 6.72 24.19
CA ASP A 250 16.64 7.55 25.37
C ASP A 250 15.84 6.80 26.45
N VAL A 251 14.77 6.07 26.07
CA VAL A 251 14.02 5.23 27.03
C VAL A 251 14.92 4.18 27.68
N VAL A 252 15.73 3.46 26.89
CA VAL A 252 16.69 2.45 27.39
C VAL A 252 17.63 3.07 28.42
N LEU A 253 18.21 4.23 28.10
CA LEU A 253 19.12 4.94 29.00
C LEU A 253 18.43 5.41 30.28
N LEU A 254 17.24 6.01 30.16
CA LEU A 254 16.48 6.56 31.29
C LEU A 254 16.02 5.47 32.28
N CYS A 255 15.84 4.22 31.80
CA CYS A 255 15.50 3.05 32.61
C CYS A 255 16.69 2.36 33.26
N THR A 256 17.93 2.76 32.95
CA THR A 256 19.12 2.16 33.60
C THR A 256 19.14 2.47 35.09
N GLN A 257 19.73 1.58 35.91
CA GLN A 257 19.94 1.84 37.33
C GLN A 257 20.77 3.12 37.60
N ALA A 258 21.65 3.49 36.65
CA ALA A 258 22.49 4.68 36.77
C ALA A 258 21.71 6.00 36.64
N LEU A 259 20.68 6.04 35.79
CA LEU A 259 19.83 7.22 35.63
C LEU A 259 18.57 7.14 36.49
N ASN A 260 17.89 5.99 36.48
CA ASN A 260 16.69 5.68 37.26
C ASN A 260 15.62 6.78 37.18
N LEU A 261 15.35 7.24 35.95
CA LEU A 261 14.43 8.36 35.67
C LEU A 261 13.06 7.89 35.15
N VAL A 262 13.02 6.70 34.53
CA VAL A 262 11.81 6.07 33.98
C VAL A 262 11.80 4.59 34.37
N GLU A 263 10.62 4.02 34.51
CA GLU A 263 10.40 2.59 34.71
C GLU A 263 9.37 2.11 33.66
N LEU A 264 9.65 0.98 33.02
CA LEU A 264 8.71 0.35 32.07
C LEU A 264 7.73 -0.53 32.83
N SER A 265 6.50 -0.65 32.32
CA SER A 265 5.52 -1.59 32.86
C SER A 265 5.98 -3.03 32.67
N ASP A 266 5.56 -3.92 33.57
CA ASP A 266 5.75 -5.38 33.50
C ASP A 266 5.17 -6.01 32.22
#